data_AF-A0A957XEK8-F1
#
_entry.id   AF-A0A957XEK8-F1
#
_cell.length_a   1.000
_cell.length_b   1.000
_cell.length_c   1.000
_cell.angle_alpha   90.00
_cell.angle_beta   90.00
_cell.angle_gamma   90.00
#
_symmetry.space_group_name_H-M   'P 1'
#
loop_
_entity.id
_entity.type
_entity.pdbx_description
1 polymer ?
#
loop_
_entity_poly.entity_id
_entity_poly.type
_entity_poly.pdbx_seq_one_letter_code
_entity_poly.pdbx_strand_id
1 'polypeptide(L)'
;MRIENTYLLETLIKAIQINSVIPHEEALATFFADEVRKLGLEPEWHLVAPGRPNVYVTADLGSSDDLLLLTGHLDTVDVAANWSTNPFEAVEKNGRLYGLGSFDMKSGLVCAFAAFKALVEDTSLHG
;
A
#
# COMPACT_ATOMS: atom_id res chain seq x y z
N MET A 1 11.00 -11.37 -10.69
CA MET A 1 11.69 -10.12 -10.28
C MET A 1 12.21 -10.25 -8.84
N ARG A 2 13.30 -9.56 -8.45
CA ARG A 2 13.70 -9.41 -7.03
C ARG A 2 13.06 -8.15 -6.44
N ILE A 3 12.38 -8.28 -5.29
CA ILE A 3 11.88 -7.11 -4.55
C ILE A 3 13.07 -6.42 -3.89
N GLU A 4 13.32 -5.17 -4.26
CA GLU A 4 14.42 -4.37 -3.75
C GLU A 4 14.04 -3.64 -2.45
N ASN A 5 14.92 -3.67 -1.45
CA ASN A 5 14.68 -3.00 -0.16
C ASN A 5 14.48 -1.49 -0.32
N THR A 6 15.19 -0.86 -1.26
CA THR A 6 15.05 0.57 -1.55
C THR A 6 13.64 0.90 -2.02
N TYR A 7 13.05 0.07 -2.88
CA TYR A 7 11.68 0.25 -3.35
C TYR A 7 10.67 0.18 -2.20
N LEU A 8 10.81 -0.82 -1.32
CA LEU A 8 9.95 -0.95 -0.14
C LEU A 8 10.04 0.27 0.76
N LEU A 9 11.27 0.73 1.04
CA LEU A 9 11.50 1.86 1.94
C LEU A 9 10.96 3.17 1.36
N GLU A 10 11.27 3.48 0.10
CA GLU A 10 10.79 4.70 -0.57
C GLU A 10 9.27 4.73 -0.70
N THR A 11 8.66 3.59 -1.03
CA THR A 11 7.19 3.47 -1.13
C THR A 11 6.55 3.65 0.25
N LEU A 12 7.12 3.06 1.30
CA LEU A 12 6.63 3.23 2.66
C LEU A 12 6.77 4.68 3.15
N ILE A 13 7.88 5.34 2.86
CA ILE A 13 8.09 6.77 3.21
C ILE A 13 7.01 7.64 2.54
N LYS A 14 6.74 7.44 1.24
CA LYS A 14 5.68 8.14 0.52
C LYS A 14 4.30 7.84 1.12
N ALA A 15 4.01 6.58 1.43
CA ALA A 15 2.75 6.20 2.04
C ALA A 15 2.55 6.86 3.42
N ILE A 16 3.59 6.93 4.26
CA ILE A 16 3.55 7.60 5.57
C ILE A 16 3.21 9.09 5.42
N GLN A 17 3.75 9.76 4.39
CA GLN A 17 3.49 11.17 4.11
C GLN A 17 2.05 11.49 3.69
N ILE A 18 1.29 10.49 3.28
CA ILE A 18 -0.12 10.66 2.92
C ILE A 18 -0.99 10.54 4.18
N ASN A 19 -1.62 11.63 4.57
CA ASN A 19 -2.63 11.60 5.63
C ASN A 19 -3.81 10.73 5.20
N SER A 20 -4.05 9.69 6.00
CA SER A 20 -5.10 8.68 5.85
C SER A 20 -5.71 8.36 7.21
N VAL A 21 -5.65 9.30 8.16
CA VAL A 21 -6.45 9.18 9.39
C VAL A 21 -7.91 9.13 9.00
N ILE A 22 -8.66 8.16 9.51
CA ILE A 22 -10.07 7.98 9.19
C ILE A 22 -10.84 9.32 9.33
N PRO A 23 -11.68 9.75 8.35
CA PRO A 23 -12.05 9.12 7.08
C PRO A 23 -11.34 9.75 5.85
N HIS A 24 -10.02 9.94 5.89
CA HIS A 24 -9.24 10.60 4.84
C HIS A 24 -8.45 9.61 3.95
N GLU A 25 -8.96 8.41 3.70
CA GLU A 25 -8.26 7.33 2.98
C GLU A 25 -8.04 7.61 1.48
N GLU A 26 -8.82 8.51 0.87
CA GLU A 26 -8.86 8.77 -0.58
C GLU A 26 -7.48 9.03 -1.21
N ALA A 27 -6.63 9.82 -0.56
CA ALA A 27 -5.31 10.14 -1.10
C ALA A 27 -4.39 8.91 -1.15
N LEU A 28 -4.47 8.04 -0.14
CA LEU A 28 -3.68 6.81 -0.10
C LEU A 28 -4.25 5.75 -1.05
N ALA A 29 -5.57 5.67 -1.16
CA ALA A 29 -6.24 4.87 -2.17
C ALA A 29 -5.79 5.28 -3.58
N THR A 30 -5.72 6.59 -3.86
CA THR A 30 -5.27 7.13 -5.15
C THR A 30 -3.83 6.75 -5.44
N PHE A 31 -2.96 6.87 -4.43
CA PHE A 31 -1.56 6.47 -4.56
C PHE A 31 -1.41 5.01 -5.01
N PHE A 32 -2.07 4.05 -4.35
CA PHE A 32 -1.98 2.64 -4.74
C PHE A 32 -2.68 2.35 -6.08
N ALA A 33 -3.80 3.02 -6.37
CA ALA A 33 -4.45 2.90 -7.67
C ALA A 33 -3.54 3.35 -8.82
N ASP A 34 -2.79 4.43 -8.64
CA ASP A 34 -1.83 4.90 -9.65
C ASP A 34 -0.62 3.96 -9.77
N GLU A 35 -0.17 3.35 -8.67
CA GLU A 35 0.85 2.30 -8.74
C GLU A 35 0.34 1.05 -9.49
N VAL A 36 -0.92 0.66 -9.31
CA VAL A 36 -1.57 -0.41 -10.08
C VAL A 36 -1.61 -0.07 -11.58
N ARG A 37 -1.99 1.16 -11.94
CA ARG A 37 -2.02 1.61 -13.35
C ARG A 37 -0.66 1.55 -14.03
N LYS A 38 0.43 1.75 -13.29
CA LYS A 38 1.80 1.59 -13.83
C LYS A 38 2.11 0.15 -14.23
N LEU A 39 1.36 -0.82 -13.71
CA LEU A 39 1.46 -2.23 -14.10
C LEU A 39 0.58 -2.59 -15.32
N GLY A 40 -0.15 -1.61 -15.88
CA GLY A 40 -1.08 -1.84 -16.99
C GLY A 40 -2.42 -2.46 -16.58
N LEU A 41 -2.74 -2.44 -15.29
CA LEU A 41 -4.00 -2.93 -14.72
C LEU A 41 -4.91 -1.75 -14.37
N GLU A 42 -6.23 -1.97 -14.38
CA GLU A 42 -7.19 -0.94 -13.95
C GLU A 42 -7.73 -1.25 -12.55
N PRO A 43 -7.53 -0.37 -11.55
CA PRO A 43 -8.07 -0.55 -10.22
C PRO A 43 -9.57 -0.22 -10.16
N GLU A 44 -10.32 -1.03 -9.42
CA GLU A 44 -11.74 -0.83 -9.15
C GLU A 44 -11.94 -0.09 -7.81
N TRP A 45 -12.86 0.89 -7.81
CA TRP A 45 -13.12 1.77 -6.68
C TRP A 45 -14.50 1.54 -6.09
N HIS A 46 -14.54 1.21 -4.80
CA HIS A 46 -15.79 0.94 -4.10
C HIS A 46 -15.91 1.90 -2.92
N LEU A 47 -16.68 2.98 -3.10
CA LEU A 47 -16.94 3.94 -2.03
C LEU A 47 -17.88 3.34 -0.99
N VAL A 48 -17.38 3.12 0.23
CA VAL A 48 -18.16 2.54 1.34
C VAL A 48 -18.87 3.63 2.15
N ALA A 49 -18.20 4.75 2.37
CA ALA A 49 -18.70 5.96 3.01
C ALA A 49 -17.93 7.17 2.45
N PRO A 50 -18.41 8.42 2.63
CA PRO A 50 -17.67 9.61 2.19
C PRO A 50 -16.22 9.60 2.71
N GLY A 51 -15.24 9.75 1.81
CA GLY A 51 -13.81 9.70 2.16
C GLY A 51 -13.20 8.30 2.33
N ARG A 52 -14.02 7.24 2.25
CA ARG A 52 -13.62 5.85 2.59
C ARG A 52 -13.81 4.87 1.43
N PRO A 53 -12.98 4.95 0.38
CA PRO A 53 -12.99 3.98 -0.71
C PRO A 53 -12.19 2.73 -0.36
N ASN A 54 -12.68 1.57 -0.81
CA ASN A 54 -11.84 0.39 -1.03
C ASN A 54 -11.31 0.43 -2.46
N VAL A 55 -10.08 -0.08 -2.65
CA VAL A 55 -9.46 -0.26 -3.97
C VAL A 55 -9.20 -1.73 -4.18
N TYR A 56 -9.72 -2.28 -5.28
CA TYR A 56 -9.51 -3.66 -5.69
C TYR A 56 -8.74 -3.71 -7.00
N VAL A 57 -7.92 -4.73 -7.16
CA VAL A 57 -7.28 -5.07 -8.42
C VAL A 57 -7.21 -6.58 -8.52
N THR A 58 -7.44 -7.10 -9.72
CA THR A 58 -7.23 -8.51 -10.04
C THR A 58 -6.30 -8.58 -11.24
N ALA A 59 -5.32 -9.47 -11.17
CA ALA A 59 -4.46 -9.82 -12.28
C ALA A 59 -4.66 -11.31 -12.58
N ASP A 60 -4.96 -11.62 -13.83
CA ASP A 60 -4.95 -13.00 -14.30
C ASP A 60 -3.50 -13.40 -14.58
N LEU A 61 -3.00 -14.36 -13.81
CA LEU A 61 -1.62 -14.82 -13.89
C LEU A 61 -1.51 -16.14 -14.67
N GLY A 62 -2.58 -16.67 -15.27
CA GLY A 62 -2.56 -17.93 -16.02
C GLY A 62 -3.77 -18.82 -15.73
N SER A 63 -3.72 -20.06 -16.21
CA SER A 63 -4.86 -20.99 -16.28
C SER A 63 -5.30 -21.68 -14.97
N SER A 64 -4.86 -21.20 -13.80
CA SER A 64 -5.28 -21.78 -12.51
C SER A 64 -6.63 -21.24 -12.05
N ASP A 65 -7.47 -22.10 -11.45
CA ASP A 65 -8.72 -21.69 -10.79
C ASP A 65 -8.49 -21.20 -9.33
N ASP A 66 -7.26 -21.29 -8.81
CA ASP A 66 -6.92 -20.86 -7.46
C ASP A 66 -6.81 -19.33 -7.36
N LEU A 67 -7.37 -18.76 -6.28
CA LEU A 67 -7.31 -17.34 -5.99
C LEU A 67 -6.48 -17.06 -4.73
N LEU A 68 -5.46 -16.22 -4.86
CA LEU A 68 -4.75 -15.62 -3.73
C LEU A 68 -5.23 -14.18 -3.53
N LEU A 69 -5.83 -13.90 -2.37
CA LEU A 69 -6.20 -12.55 -1.98
C LEU A 69 -5.14 -11.96 -1.03
N LEU A 70 -4.55 -10.83 -1.45
CA LEU A 70 -3.74 -9.97 -0.60
C LEU A 70 -4.61 -8.80 -0.15
N THR A 71 -4.75 -8.59 1.17
CA THR A 71 -5.67 -7.59 1.72
C THR A 71 -5.06 -6.81 2.87
N GLY A 72 -5.56 -5.59 3.06
CA GLY A 72 -5.17 -4.68 4.13
C GLY A 72 -6.19 -3.55 4.30
N HIS A 73 -5.89 -2.60 5.18
CA HIS A 73 -6.64 -1.37 5.37
C HIS A 73 -5.75 -0.16 5.03
N LEU A 74 -6.39 0.94 4.62
CA LEU A 74 -5.73 2.19 4.23
C LEU A 74 -5.68 3.19 5.37
N ASP A 75 -6.63 3.10 6.30
CA ASP A 75 -6.78 4.07 7.36
C ASP A 75 -5.67 3.97 8.41
N THR A 76 -5.54 5.04 9.18
CA THR A 76 -4.75 5.04 10.39
C THR A 76 -5.58 5.56 11.54
N VAL A 77 -5.17 5.19 12.75
CA VAL A 77 -5.70 5.76 13.98
C VAL A 77 -5.39 7.25 14.09
N ASP A 78 -6.10 7.95 14.98
CA ASP A 78 -5.80 9.35 15.30
C ASP A 78 -4.35 9.54 15.77
N VAL A 79 -3.79 10.71 15.45
CA VAL A 79 -2.47 11.12 15.92
C VAL A 79 -2.51 11.28 17.44
N ALA A 80 -1.71 10.47 18.15
CA ALA A 80 -1.54 10.61 19.59
C ALA A 80 -0.79 11.92 19.96
N ALA A 81 -1.06 12.48 21.13
CA ALA A 81 -0.44 13.75 21.54
C ALA A 81 1.07 13.67 21.84
N ASN A 82 1.61 12.46 22.05
CA ASN A 82 2.97 12.23 22.52
C ASN A 82 3.99 11.92 21.41
N TRP A 83 3.65 12.20 20.15
CA TRP A 83 4.62 12.10 19.06
C TRP A 83 5.78 13.07 19.28
N SER A 84 7.01 12.57 19.21
CA SER A 84 8.23 13.38 19.32
C SER A 84 8.69 13.98 17.99
N THR A 85 8.06 13.57 16.89
CA THR A 85 8.32 13.97 15.50
C THR A 85 6.99 14.20 14.80
N ASN A 86 7.00 14.82 13.61
CA ASN A 86 5.79 14.87 12.79
C ASN A 86 5.36 13.43 12.42
N PRO A 87 4.13 12.98 12.74
CA PRO A 87 3.65 11.63 12.43
C PRO A 87 3.62 11.33 10.92
N PHE A 88 3.47 12.35 10.08
CA PHE A 88 3.42 12.21 8.62
C PHE A 88 4.79 12.40 7.97
N GLU A 89 5.86 12.56 8.74
CA GLU A 89 7.23 12.54 8.22
C GLU A 89 7.93 11.29 8.72
N ALA A 90 8.35 10.45 7.78
CA ALA A 90 9.08 9.23 8.11
C ALA A 90 10.47 9.58 8.66
N VAL A 91 10.78 9.13 9.87
CA VAL A 91 12.07 9.33 10.52
C VAL A 91 12.74 7.98 10.74
N GLU A 92 13.93 7.80 10.16
CA GLU A 92 14.75 6.64 10.46
C GLU A 92 15.62 6.89 11.69
N LYS A 93 15.53 6.00 12.68
CA LYS A 93 16.35 6.08 13.90
C LYS A 93 16.62 4.68 14.43
N ASN A 94 17.89 4.38 14.68
CA ASN A 94 18.34 3.10 15.26
C ASN A 94 17.81 1.87 14.48
N GLY A 95 17.84 1.93 13.14
CA GLY A 95 17.37 0.85 12.27
C GLY A 95 15.85 0.63 12.26
N ARG A 96 15.07 1.64 12.67
CA ARG A 96 13.61 1.63 12.66
C ARG A 96 13.08 2.86 11.92
N LEU A 97 12.00 2.67 11.18
CA LEU A 97 11.27 3.76 10.52
C LEU A 97 10.03 4.15 11.34
N TYR A 98 10.02 5.38 11.81
CA TYR A 98 8.95 5.97 12.60
C TYR A 98 8.07 6.83 11.72
N GLY A 99 6.74 6.65 11.81
CA GLY A 99 5.73 7.42 11.09
C GLY A 99 4.36 6.78 11.30
N LEU A 100 3.29 7.56 11.31
CA LEU A 100 1.94 7.05 11.52
C LEU A 100 1.58 6.11 10.37
N GLY A 101 1.11 4.92 10.73
CA GLY A 101 0.85 3.85 9.79
C GLY A 101 2.07 3.00 9.44
N SER A 102 3.30 3.34 9.87
CA SER A 102 4.48 2.54 9.54
C SER A 102 4.40 1.11 10.09
N PHE A 103 3.72 0.90 11.21
CA PHE A 103 3.41 -0.42 11.75
C PHE A 103 2.01 -0.91 11.34
N ASP A 104 0.97 -0.10 11.57
CA ASP A 104 -0.44 -0.44 11.33
C ASP A 104 -1.10 0.53 10.34
N MET A 105 -1.22 0.19 9.06
CA MET A 105 -0.63 -1.00 8.42
C MET A 105 0.07 -0.73 7.09
N LYS A 106 0.52 0.51 6.85
CA LYS A 106 1.13 0.92 5.58
C LYS A 106 2.33 0.07 5.19
N SER A 107 3.15 -0.40 6.14
CA SER A 107 4.26 -1.32 5.81
C SER A 107 3.79 -2.67 5.30
N GLY A 108 2.78 -3.27 5.95
CA GLY A 108 2.16 -4.51 5.49
C GLY A 108 1.55 -4.35 4.10
N LEU A 109 0.87 -3.24 3.87
CA LEU A 109 0.26 -2.93 2.57
C LEU A 109 1.30 -2.73 1.47
N VAL A 110 2.41 -2.02 1.74
CA VAL A 110 3.52 -1.86 0.80
C VAL A 110 4.18 -3.20 0.48
N CYS A 111 4.39 -4.06 1.47
CA CYS A 111 4.91 -5.41 1.24
C CYS A 111 3.96 -6.26 0.39
N ALA A 112 2.66 -6.23 0.69
CA ALA A 112 1.64 -6.93 -0.08
C ALA A 112 1.59 -6.43 -1.53
N PHE A 113 1.62 -5.12 -1.74
CA PHE A 113 1.65 -4.52 -3.08
C PHE A 113 2.94 -4.88 -3.83
N ALA A 114 4.10 -4.87 -3.17
CA ALA A 114 5.36 -5.27 -3.79
C ALA A 114 5.36 -6.75 -4.20
N ALA A 115 4.75 -7.62 -3.40
CA ALA A 115 4.55 -9.02 -3.75
C ALA A 115 3.60 -9.18 -4.94
N PHE A 116 2.46 -8.46 -4.95
CA PHE A 116 1.53 -8.43 -6.08
C PHE A 116 2.24 -7.98 -7.36
N LYS A 117 2.96 -6.87 -7.33
CA LYS A 117 3.78 -6.37 -8.45
C LYS A 117 4.78 -7.44 -8.93
N ALA A 118 5.46 -8.11 -8.02
CA ALA A 118 6.42 -9.17 -8.36
C ALA A 118 5.79 -10.35 -9.07
N LEU A 119 4.56 -10.74 -8.71
CA LEU A 119 3.81 -11.79 -9.37
C LEU A 119 3.34 -11.35 -10.77
N VAL A 120 2.78 -10.14 -10.88
CA VAL A 120 2.32 -9.57 -12.16
C VAL A 120 3.45 -9.37 -13.17
N GLU A 121 4.67 -9.10 -12.72
CA GLU A 121 5.82 -8.94 -13.63
C GLU A 121 6.54 -10.27 -13.94
N ASP A 122 6.19 -11.35 -13.25
CA ASP A 122 6.80 -12.66 -13.49
C ASP A 122 6.16 -13.35 -14.70
N THR A 123 6.80 -13.22 -15.86
CA THR A 123 6.30 -13.81 -17.11
C THR A 123 6.27 -15.33 -17.12
N SER A 124 6.91 -16.01 -16.16
CA SER A 124 6.84 -17.46 -16.07
C SER A 124 5.51 -17.97 -15.52
N LEU A 125 4.73 -17.10 -14.87
CA LEU A 125 3.40 -17.44 -14.38
C LEU A 125 2.36 -17.37 -15.50
N HIS A 126 2.48 -16.36 -16.38
CA HIS A 126 1.57 -16.15 -17.51
C HIS A 126 1.69 -17.27 -18.56
N GLY A 127 0.88 -18.31 -18.40
CA GLY A 127 0.74 -19.46 -19.31
C GLY A 127 -0.42 -19.33 -20.28
#